data_AF-A0A5J4XIR7-F1
#
_entry.id   AF-A0A5J4XIR7-F1
#
_cell.length_a   1.000
_cell.length_b   1.000
_cell.length_c   1.000
_cell.angle_alpha   90.00
_cell.angle_beta   90.00
_cell.angle_gamma   90.00
#
_symmetry.space_group_name_H-M   'P 1'
#
loop_
_entity.id
_entity.type
_entity.pdbx_description
1 polymer ?
#
loop_
_entity_poly.entity_id
_entity_poly.type
_entity_poly.pdbx_seq_one_letter_code
_entity_poly.pdbx_strand_id
1 'polypeptide(L)'
;LSHQQLCSIVRRELLTSATRSAPAGKADAVQAEFAKAGISAEVTHKVSKQYKRYLTWDVETKLRAALRSWLQELGTEQLSEQLCKLPRLLVSTPKKRKEAYSWLMTKGVSAAKIQQKAPVVLTRELRAVQSTFEALQQAAAFSDAQICAFLRKHHLALAYGPQRVLGMLQAVSTMLSTPVASDSFRQDVLAASHTLFRMGPDTVQGRVSFFCHMYATGPHVVRTALTMGVFVTPEPVMQSRAAKLQEQLGWDNEQLKQKLSVPFQVSFPSVLILPSTIACNVQALQSAGFSQSQVWAMCSQQPTLLRRRWTSDTNVEKLHFLRCLLGLTLDDIAARPYLLTHSVSSSLDPRVWFLHQTGAIEAPNTIMTSGLFGYLECSKAVFIKRFSAPTAFPSKTFDSAFFDHWKQSWEYLRQNMNLSVETIAAHRDLLLASLFGRLAPRWQLLSSMANERAAFKAEDHLTALATLSDQDFEQVFQANSEL
;
A
#
# COMPACT_ATOMS: atom_id res chain seq x y z
N LEU A 1 -5.86 3.50 -41.06
CA LEU A 1 -5.38 4.91 -41.15
C LEU A 1 -6.54 5.84 -40.77
N SER A 2 -6.21 6.88 -39.99
CA SER A 2 -7.00 8.08 -39.62
C SER A 2 -8.40 7.91 -39.00
N HIS A 3 -8.49 8.07 -37.67
CA HIS A 3 -9.51 8.92 -37.01
C HIS A 3 -9.27 9.17 -35.50
N GLN A 4 -8.17 8.67 -34.90
CA GLN A 4 -7.95 8.74 -33.45
C GLN A 4 -7.23 9.99 -32.91
N GLN A 5 -6.88 10.98 -33.76
CA GLN A 5 -6.08 12.14 -33.33
C GLN A 5 -6.85 13.42 -32.96
N LEU A 6 -8.18 13.49 -33.09
CA LEU A 6 -8.90 14.76 -32.91
C LEU A 6 -9.43 15.07 -31.49
N CYS A 7 -9.66 14.08 -30.62
CA CYS A 7 -10.30 14.37 -29.32
C CYS A 7 -9.35 14.94 -28.23
N SER A 8 -8.03 14.77 -28.36
CA SER A 8 -7.07 15.35 -27.40
C SER A 8 -6.68 16.79 -27.74
N ILE A 9 -6.76 17.17 -29.02
CA ILE A 9 -6.44 18.52 -29.51
C ILE A 9 -7.60 19.49 -29.21
N VAL A 10 -8.85 19.09 -29.47
CA VAL A 10 -10.03 19.93 -29.20
C VAL A 10 -10.21 20.23 -27.70
N ARG A 11 -9.82 19.31 -26.81
CA ARG A 11 -9.85 19.54 -25.35
C ARG A 11 -8.70 20.43 -24.85
N ARG A 12 -7.61 20.56 -25.62
CA ARG A 12 -6.50 21.49 -25.35
C ARG A 12 -6.78 22.89 -25.91
N GLU A 13 -7.49 22.98 -27.03
CA GLU A 13 -7.87 24.26 -27.66
C GLU A 13 -9.06 24.94 -26.99
N LEU A 14 -10.04 24.19 -26.46
CA LEU A 14 -11.16 24.78 -25.70
C LEU A 14 -10.80 25.21 -24.27
N LEU A 15 -9.64 24.81 -23.74
CA LEU A 15 -9.10 25.30 -22.46
C LEU A 15 -8.13 26.48 -22.61
N THR A 16 -7.80 26.88 -23.84
CA THR A 16 -6.90 28.01 -24.11
C THR A 16 -7.65 29.27 -24.56
N SER A 17 -8.88 29.17 -25.08
CA SER A 17 -9.61 30.32 -25.64
C SER A 17 -10.42 31.17 -24.64
N ALA A 18 -10.41 30.85 -23.34
CA ALA A 18 -11.12 31.65 -22.32
C ALA A 18 -10.27 32.02 -21.10
N THR A 19 -8.95 32.11 -21.26
CA THR A 19 -8.11 32.77 -20.25
C THR A 19 -8.05 34.25 -20.61
N ARG A 20 -9.02 35.04 -20.11
CA ARG A 20 -8.82 36.50 -20.00
C ARG A 20 -7.52 36.68 -19.22
N SER A 21 -6.43 36.98 -19.92
CA SER A 21 -5.15 37.30 -19.31
C SER A 21 -5.42 38.42 -18.32
N ALA A 22 -5.05 38.21 -17.05
CA ALA A 22 -4.97 39.34 -16.14
C ALA A 22 -4.08 40.41 -16.81
N PRO A 23 -4.43 41.70 -16.74
CA PRO A 23 -3.59 42.74 -17.32
C PRO A 23 -2.16 42.56 -16.79
N ALA A 24 -1.18 42.54 -17.70
CA ALA A 24 0.21 42.13 -17.41
C ALA A 24 0.76 42.73 -16.11
N GLY A 25 0.47 44.01 -15.85
CA GLY A 25 0.90 44.70 -14.63
C GLY A 25 0.40 44.11 -13.30
N LYS A 26 -0.70 43.35 -13.26
CA LYS A 26 -1.15 42.68 -12.02
C LYS A 26 -0.34 41.43 -11.70
N ALA A 27 0.12 40.69 -12.70
CA ALA A 27 0.96 39.50 -12.46
C ALA A 27 2.32 39.91 -11.90
N ASP A 28 2.92 40.97 -12.47
CA ASP A 28 4.20 41.52 -12.01
C ASP A 28 4.08 42.07 -10.59
N ALA A 29 2.99 42.77 -10.26
CA ALA A 29 2.74 43.27 -8.91
C ALA A 29 2.60 42.14 -7.87
N VAL A 30 1.91 41.05 -8.22
CA VAL A 30 1.81 39.86 -7.35
C VAL A 30 3.20 39.24 -7.16
N GLN A 31 3.96 39.05 -8.24
CA GLN A 31 5.30 38.48 -8.17
C GLN A 31 6.27 39.34 -7.34
N ALA A 32 6.18 40.66 -7.47
CA ALA A 32 6.95 41.60 -6.67
C ALA A 32 6.63 41.49 -5.17
N GLU A 33 5.36 41.30 -4.79
CA GLU A 33 5.00 41.09 -3.38
C GLU A 33 5.48 39.76 -2.81
N PHE A 34 5.42 38.68 -3.58
CA PHE A 34 6.02 37.41 -3.14
C PHE A 34 7.55 37.55 -2.99
N ALA A 35 8.22 38.27 -3.90
CA ALA A 35 9.65 38.55 -3.80
C ALA A 35 10.00 39.39 -2.57
N LYS A 36 9.20 40.42 -2.23
CA LYS A 36 9.36 41.21 -0.99
C LYS A 36 9.18 40.35 0.27
N ALA A 37 8.35 39.31 0.20
CA ALA A 37 8.19 38.31 1.26
C ALA A 37 9.36 37.31 1.35
N GLY A 38 10.37 37.42 0.47
CA GLY A 38 11.51 36.49 0.37
C GLY A 38 11.15 35.14 -0.28
N ILE A 39 10.00 35.04 -0.94
CA ILE A 39 9.56 33.81 -1.61
C ILE A 39 10.15 33.79 -3.03
N SER A 40 10.83 32.70 -3.38
CA SER A 40 11.53 32.60 -4.66
C SER A 40 10.57 32.71 -5.87
N ALA A 41 11.09 33.17 -7.00
CA ALA A 41 10.33 33.30 -8.24
C ALA A 41 9.76 31.95 -8.72
N GLU A 42 10.49 30.84 -8.51
CA GLU A 42 10.04 29.50 -8.86
C GLU A 42 8.81 29.08 -8.05
N VAL A 43 8.84 29.27 -6.72
CA VAL A 43 7.71 28.96 -5.84
C VAL A 43 6.51 29.83 -6.22
N THR A 44 6.73 31.13 -6.42
CA THR A 44 5.72 32.10 -6.83
C THR A 44 5.05 31.70 -8.14
N HIS A 45 5.84 31.32 -9.15
CA HIS A 45 5.32 30.86 -10.44
C HIS A 45 4.49 29.58 -10.29
N LYS A 46 5.01 28.59 -9.54
CA LYS A 46 4.32 27.32 -9.28
C LYS A 46 2.98 27.54 -8.57
N VAL A 47 2.95 28.37 -7.53
CA VAL A 47 1.75 28.71 -6.77
C VAL A 47 0.74 29.46 -7.65
N SER A 48 1.18 30.46 -8.41
CA SER A 48 0.31 31.26 -9.27
C SER A 48 -0.28 30.46 -10.44
N LYS A 49 0.50 29.50 -10.96
CA LYS A 49 0.04 28.53 -11.97
C LYS A 49 -1.04 27.60 -11.41
N GLN A 50 -0.87 27.13 -10.18
CA GLN A 50 -1.82 26.22 -9.51
C GLN A 50 -3.04 26.93 -8.92
N TYR A 51 -2.91 28.20 -8.52
CA TYR A 51 -3.98 28.99 -7.92
C TYR A 51 -4.03 30.40 -8.50
N LYS A 52 -4.55 30.50 -9.74
CA LYS A 52 -4.66 31.76 -10.50
C LYS A 52 -5.43 32.87 -9.79
N ARG A 53 -6.22 32.57 -8.75
CA ARG A 53 -7.03 33.56 -8.03
C ARG A 53 -6.18 34.61 -7.31
N TYR A 54 -4.93 34.32 -6.96
CA TYR A 54 -4.04 35.35 -6.40
C TYR A 54 -3.76 36.49 -7.38
N LEU A 55 -3.79 36.23 -8.69
CA LEU A 55 -3.61 37.26 -9.73
C LEU A 55 -4.78 38.24 -9.79
N THR A 56 -5.93 37.91 -9.18
CA THR A 56 -7.10 38.78 -9.09
C THR A 56 -7.25 39.40 -7.71
N TRP A 57 -6.33 39.16 -6.78
CA TRP A 57 -6.39 39.76 -5.46
C TRP A 57 -5.93 41.21 -5.51
N ASP A 58 -6.50 42.02 -4.64
CA ASP A 58 -5.93 43.32 -4.35
C ASP A 58 -4.59 43.12 -3.63
N VAL A 59 -3.54 43.68 -4.21
CA VAL A 59 -2.15 43.43 -3.80
C VAL A 59 -1.92 43.99 -2.39
N GLU A 60 -2.42 45.20 -2.14
CA GLU A 60 -2.24 45.97 -0.92
C GLU A 60 -3.04 45.41 0.25
N THR A 61 -4.35 45.27 0.08
CA THR A 61 -5.27 44.97 1.17
C THR A 61 -5.44 43.47 1.43
N LYS A 62 -5.25 42.61 0.42
CA LYS A 62 -5.46 41.16 0.56
C LYS A 62 -4.16 40.37 0.52
N LEU A 63 -3.40 40.47 -0.56
CA LEU A 63 -2.22 39.60 -0.73
C LEU A 63 -1.14 39.93 0.30
N ARG A 64 -0.74 41.20 0.40
CA ARG A 64 0.28 41.65 1.34
C ARG A 64 -0.11 41.39 2.79
N ALA A 65 -1.35 41.68 3.16
CA ALA A 65 -1.86 41.39 4.50
C ALA A 65 -1.79 39.89 4.85
N ALA A 66 -2.20 39.02 3.91
CA ALA A 66 -2.12 37.58 4.10
C ALA A 66 -0.68 37.08 4.20
N LEU A 67 0.23 37.55 3.33
CA LEU A 67 1.65 37.21 3.36
C LEU A 67 2.30 37.62 4.67
N ARG A 68 2.10 38.87 5.13
CA ARG A 68 2.64 39.35 6.41
C ARG A 68 2.18 38.49 7.58
N SER A 69 0.88 38.16 7.63
CA SER A 69 0.33 37.34 8.71
C SER A 69 0.96 35.93 8.73
N TRP A 70 1.16 35.32 7.57
CA TRP A 70 1.79 34.00 7.47
C TRP A 70 3.30 34.02 7.71
N LEU A 71 4.00 35.08 7.28
CA LEU A 71 5.43 35.28 7.56
C LEU A 71 5.69 35.43 9.05
N GLN A 72 4.83 36.14 9.78
CA GLN A 72 4.96 36.27 11.23
C GLN A 72 4.81 34.93 11.95
N GLU A 73 4.00 34.01 11.42
CA GLU A 73 3.75 32.71 12.05
C GLU A 73 4.81 31.66 11.69
N LEU A 74 5.26 31.60 10.43
CA LEU A 74 6.08 30.51 9.91
C LEU A 74 7.50 30.93 9.51
N GLY A 75 7.75 32.22 9.31
CA GLY A 75 8.94 32.69 8.60
C GLY A 75 8.92 32.36 7.10
N THR A 76 9.92 32.85 6.38
CA THR A 76 9.98 32.80 4.91
C THR A 76 10.14 31.39 4.34
N GLU A 77 11.06 30.60 4.90
CA GLU A 77 11.40 29.27 4.38
C GLU A 77 10.23 28.30 4.53
N GLN A 78 9.67 28.21 5.74
CA GLN A 78 8.54 27.32 6.02
C GLN A 78 7.27 27.78 5.28
N LEU A 79 7.04 29.09 5.13
CA LEU A 79 5.95 29.60 4.30
C LEU A 79 6.11 29.17 2.83
N SER A 80 7.32 29.27 2.26
CA SER A 80 7.61 28.84 0.89
C SER A 80 7.35 27.34 0.69
N GLU A 81 7.78 26.51 1.65
CA GLU A 81 7.52 25.07 1.63
C GLU A 81 6.01 24.77 1.72
N GLN A 82 5.29 25.44 2.62
CA GLN A 82 3.85 25.24 2.78
C GLN A 82 3.05 25.73 1.58
N LEU A 83 3.45 26.81 0.92
CA LEU A 83 2.81 27.29 -0.31
C LEU A 83 3.00 26.31 -1.47
N CYS A 84 4.18 25.69 -1.58
CA CYS A 84 4.42 24.61 -2.53
C CYS A 84 3.48 23.41 -2.32
N LYS A 85 3.22 23.06 -1.05
CA LYS A 85 2.35 21.93 -0.67
C LYS A 85 0.86 22.30 -0.77
N LEU A 86 0.51 23.55 -0.47
CA LEU A 86 -0.85 24.06 -0.39
C LEU A 86 -0.94 25.44 -1.06
N PRO A 87 -1.11 25.50 -2.40
CA PRO A 87 -1.13 26.75 -3.16
C PRO A 87 -2.24 27.72 -2.78
N ARG A 88 -3.24 27.30 -2.00
CA ARG A 88 -4.34 28.12 -1.52
C ARG A 88 -4.20 28.56 -0.05
N LEU A 89 -3.02 28.38 0.55
CA LEU A 89 -2.78 28.65 1.97
C LEU A 89 -3.22 30.06 2.38
N LEU A 90 -2.90 31.07 1.57
CA LEU A 90 -3.17 32.48 1.88
C LEU A 90 -4.66 32.83 1.92
N VAL A 91 -5.55 31.95 1.41
CA VAL A 91 -7.02 32.15 1.48
C VAL A 91 -7.50 32.16 2.94
N SER A 92 -6.78 31.47 3.83
CA SER A 92 -7.04 31.46 5.27
C SER A 92 -5.95 32.20 6.03
N THR A 93 -6.30 32.83 7.16
CA THR A 93 -5.32 33.39 8.08
C THR A 93 -4.78 32.28 9.01
N PRO A 94 -3.57 32.44 9.58
CA PRO A 94 -3.03 31.52 10.58
C PRO A 94 -3.98 31.29 11.76
N LYS A 95 -4.62 32.35 12.25
CA LYS A 95 -5.63 32.30 13.33
C LYS A 95 -6.79 31.37 12.97
N LYS A 96 -7.43 31.57 11.81
CA LYS A 96 -8.53 30.71 11.34
C LYS A 96 -8.10 29.25 11.18
N ARG A 97 -6.87 29.02 10.70
CA ARG A 97 -6.31 27.67 10.57
C ARG A 97 -6.13 27.00 11.94
N LYS A 98 -5.61 27.74 12.94
CA LYS A 98 -5.47 27.28 14.33
C LYS A 98 -6.82 26.97 14.97
N GLU A 99 -7.83 27.81 14.75
CA GLU A 99 -9.20 27.57 15.24
C GLU A 99 -9.79 26.26 14.67
N ALA A 100 -9.69 26.07 13.35
CA ALA A 100 -10.13 24.82 12.70
C ALA A 100 -9.36 23.60 13.22
N TYR A 101 -8.04 23.74 13.41
CA TYR A 101 -7.20 22.69 13.97
C TYR A 101 -7.62 22.31 15.39
N SER A 102 -7.74 23.29 16.29
CA SER A 102 -8.15 23.07 17.68
C SER A 102 -9.54 22.46 17.77
N TRP A 103 -10.49 22.93 16.96
CA TRP A 103 -11.84 22.37 16.92
C TRP A 103 -11.85 20.90 16.43
N LEU A 104 -11.03 20.53 15.45
CA LEU A 104 -10.91 19.13 15.03
C LEU A 104 -10.37 18.24 16.16
N MET A 105 -9.42 18.76 16.95
CA MET A 105 -8.89 18.07 18.13
C MET A 105 -9.96 17.85 19.21
N THR A 106 -10.84 18.83 19.47
CA THR A 106 -11.94 18.65 20.45
C THR A 106 -12.96 17.61 19.99
N LYS A 107 -13.02 17.29 18.70
CA LYS A 107 -13.84 16.21 18.14
C LYS A 107 -13.13 14.85 18.10
N GLY A 108 -11.93 14.72 18.66
CA GLY A 108 -11.15 13.47 18.64
C GLY A 108 -10.55 13.14 17.27
N VAL A 109 -10.62 14.06 16.31
CA VAL A 109 -10.03 13.87 14.97
C VAL A 109 -8.56 14.23 15.03
N SER A 110 -7.69 13.37 14.51
CA SER A 110 -6.24 13.63 14.43
C SER A 110 -5.96 14.79 13.47
N ALA A 111 -5.89 16.01 14.00
CA ALA A 111 -5.67 17.22 13.23
C ALA A 111 -4.28 17.23 12.55
N ALA A 112 -3.27 16.64 13.19
CA ALA A 112 -1.96 16.41 12.58
C ALA A 112 -2.04 15.57 11.29
N LYS A 113 -2.85 14.50 11.30
CA LYS A 113 -3.06 13.66 10.12
C LYS A 113 -3.83 14.40 9.02
N ILE A 114 -4.80 15.25 9.39
CA ILE A 114 -5.49 16.14 8.45
C ILE A 114 -4.50 17.15 7.85
N GLN A 115 -3.62 17.76 8.65
CA GLN A 115 -2.60 18.68 8.15
C GLN A 115 -1.66 18.00 7.15
N GLN A 116 -1.28 16.75 7.42
CA GLN A 116 -0.39 15.99 6.54
C GLN A 116 -1.07 15.53 5.25
N LYS A 117 -2.28 14.95 5.35
CA LYS A 117 -2.96 14.30 4.20
C LYS A 117 -3.96 15.20 3.46
N ALA A 118 -4.50 16.19 4.15
CA ALA A 118 -5.63 17.02 3.72
C ALA A 118 -5.47 18.50 4.09
N PRO A 119 -4.31 19.15 3.85
CA PRO A 119 -4.05 20.51 4.35
C PRO A 119 -5.11 21.53 3.89
N VAL A 120 -5.77 21.27 2.76
CA VAL A 120 -6.96 21.99 2.28
C VAL A 120 -8.05 22.19 3.33
N VAL A 121 -8.32 21.20 4.17
CA VAL A 121 -9.43 21.26 5.14
C VAL A 121 -9.23 22.46 6.07
N LEU A 122 -7.98 22.70 6.46
CA LEU A 122 -7.60 23.79 7.36
C LEU A 122 -7.61 25.17 6.69
N THR A 123 -7.75 25.24 5.36
CA THR A 123 -7.93 26.51 4.63
C THR A 123 -9.39 26.91 4.46
N ARG A 124 -10.33 26.05 4.87
CA ARG A 124 -11.75 26.36 4.87
C ARG A 124 -12.11 27.16 6.11
N GLU A 125 -13.19 27.93 6.00
CA GLU A 125 -13.77 28.58 7.17
C GLU A 125 -14.26 27.54 8.18
N LEU A 126 -14.03 27.79 9.48
CA LEU A 126 -14.39 26.88 10.56
C LEU A 126 -15.87 26.45 10.47
N ARG A 127 -16.79 27.39 10.26
CA ARG A 127 -18.23 27.09 10.09
C ARG A 127 -18.48 26.12 8.94
N ALA A 128 -17.78 26.28 7.83
CA ALA A 128 -17.95 25.40 6.68
C ALA A 128 -17.42 23.97 6.94
N VAL A 129 -16.35 23.84 7.75
CA VAL A 129 -15.86 22.54 8.23
C VAL A 129 -16.88 21.91 9.20
N GLN A 130 -17.37 22.68 10.17
CA GLN A 130 -18.39 22.28 11.13
C GLN A 130 -19.66 21.77 10.45
N SER A 131 -20.24 22.54 9.52
CA SER A 131 -21.44 22.11 8.80
C SER A 131 -21.22 20.84 7.97
N THR A 132 -20.00 20.63 7.43
CA THR A 132 -19.69 19.39 6.70
C THR A 132 -19.60 18.19 7.66
N PHE A 133 -19.02 18.40 8.84
CA PHE A 133 -18.92 17.39 9.88
C PHE A 133 -20.30 17.01 10.44
N GLU A 134 -21.13 18.00 10.75
CA GLU A 134 -22.50 17.80 11.24
C GLU A 134 -23.36 17.07 10.20
N ALA A 135 -23.25 17.45 8.92
CA ALA A 135 -23.94 16.75 7.83
C ALA A 135 -23.50 15.27 7.72
N LEU A 136 -22.21 14.97 7.87
CA LEU A 136 -21.70 13.60 7.93
C LEU A 136 -22.31 12.83 9.12
N GLN A 137 -22.30 13.45 10.29
CA GLN A 137 -22.79 12.84 11.53
C GLN A 137 -24.28 12.52 11.45
N GLN A 138 -25.09 13.47 10.97
CA GLN A 138 -26.54 13.36 10.87
C GLN A 138 -26.98 12.36 9.78
N ALA A 139 -26.38 12.43 8.58
CA ALA A 139 -26.88 11.66 7.43
C ALA A 139 -26.73 10.15 7.58
N ALA A 140 -25.61 9.70 8.16
CA ALA A 140 -25.32 8.27 8.33
C ALA A 140 -25.43 7.82 9.79
N ALA A 141 -25.95 8.67 10.69
CA ALA A 141 -26.03 8.42 12.13
C ALA A 141 -24.70 7.88 12.70
N PHE A 142 -23.56 8.48 12.31
CA PHE A 142 -22.25 8.06 12.79
C PHE A 142 -22.09 8.45 14.27
N SER A 143 -21.59 7.53 15.09
CA SER A 143 -21.09 7.87 16.41
C SER A 143 -19.80 8.71 16.31
N ASP A 144 -19.43 9.40 17.40
CA ASP A 144 -18.20 10.19 17.45
C ASP A 144 -16.95 9.34 17.15
N ALA A 145 -16.93 8.08 17.61
CA ALA A 145 -15.84 7.15 17.30
C ALA A 145 -15.81 6.77 15.80
N GLN A 146 -16.98 6.54 15.20
CA GLN A 146 -17.09 6.19 13.78
C GLN A 146 -16.73 7.37 12.86
N ILE A 147 -17.14 8.60 13.18
CA ILE A 147 -16.77 9.77 12.37
C ILE A 147 -15.25 10.02 12.45
N CYS A 148 -14.62 9.78 13.60
CA CYS A 148 -13.17 9.81 13.73
C CYS A 148 -12.49 8.73 12.88
N ALA A 149 -13.02 7.51 12.85
CA ALA A 149 -12.52 6.43 11.99
C ALA A 149 -12.69 6.76 10.50
N PHE A 150 -13.85 7.31 10.14
CA PHE A 150 -14.17 7.77 8.80
C PHE A 150 -13.18 8.84 8.33
N LEU A 151 -12.98 9.90 9.11
CA LEU A 151 -12.08 11.02 8.76
C LEU A 151 -10.60 10.62 8.77
N ARG A 152 -10.20 9.59 9.53
CA ARG A 152 -8.85 9.02 9.47
C ARG A 152 -8.52 8.43 8.09
N LYS A 153 -9.54 7.98 7.34
CA LYS A 153 -9.41 7.41 5.99
C LYS A 153 -9.78 8.43 4.91
N HIS A 154 -10.95 9.05 5.05
CA HIS A 154 -11.60 9.94 4.09
C HIS A 154 -11.41 11.42 4.44
N HIS A 155 -10.18 11.81 4.75
CA HIS A 155 -9.82 13.16 5.20
C HIS A 155 -10.26 14.29 4.25
N LEU A 156 -10.37 14.01 2.94
CA LEU A 156 -10.84 14.98 1.96
C LEU A 156 -12.36 15.25 2.03
N ALA A 157 -13.16 14.45 2.74
CA ALA A 157 -14.60 14.69 2.84
C ALA A 157 -14.90 16.10 3.38
N LEU A 158 -14.17 16.53 4.41
CA LEU A 158 -14.29 17.87 4.99
C LEU A 158 -13.85 18.99 4.05
N ALA A 159 -13.22 18.70 2.90
CA ALA A 159 -12.80 19.72 1.94
C ALA A 159 -13.92 20.15 0.98
N TYR A 160 -14.97 19.33 0.82
CA TYR A 160 -15.91 19.44 -0.30
C TYR A 160 -17.28 20.01 0.05
N GLY A 161 -17.55 20.28 1.33
CA GLY A 161 -18.82 20.86 1.79
C GLY A 161 -19.92 19.82 2.02
N PRO A 162 -20.99 20.20 2.74
CA PRO A 162 -22.06 19.28 3.13
C PRO A 162 -22.78 18.69 1.91
N GLN A 163 -23.19 19.52 0.94
CA GLN A 163 -23.95 19.06 -0.23
C GLN A 163 -23.24 17.93 -1.00
N ARG A 164 -21.94 18.08 -1.28
CA ARG A 164 -21.17 17.08 -2.02
C ARG A 164 -20.98 15.80 -1.22
N VAL A 165 -20.76 15.90 0.08
CA VAL A 165 -20.58 14.74 0.94
C VAL A 165 -21.90 13.96 1.09
N LEU A 166 -23.02 14.67 1.29
CA LEU A 166 -24.35 14.06 1.34
C LEU A 166 -24.71 13.40 0.01
N GLY A 167 -24.49 14.07 -1.12
CA GLY A 167 -24.71 13.49 -2.44
C GLY A 167 -23.87 12.24 -2.70
N MET A 168 -22.63 12.20 -2.20
CA MET A 168 -21.78 11.00 -2.27
C MET A 168 -22.33 9.85 -1.42
N LEU A 169 -22.77 10.13 -0.18
CA LEU A 169 -23.38 9.11 0.67
C LEU A 169 -24.67 8.56 0.07
N GLN A 170 -25.50 9.42 -0.51
CA GLN A 170 -26.72 9.04 -1.23
C GLN A 170 -26.40 8.17 -2.45
N ALA A 171 -25.45 8.59 -3.29
CA ALA A 171 -25.03 7.80 -4.44
C ALA A 171 -24.53 6.40 -4.04
N VAL A 172 -23.72 6.31 -2.98
CA VAL A 172 -23.26 5.02 -2.44
C VAL A 172 -24.42 4.17 -1.92
N SER A 173 -25.39 4.80 -1.24
CA SER A 173 -26.57 4.12 -0.71
C SER A 173 -27.43 3.54 -1.82
N THR A 174 -27.67 4.31 -2.89
CA THR A 174 -28.38 3.86 -4.09
C THR A 174 -27.65 2.70 -4.77
N MET A 175 -26.33 2.79 -4.96
CA MET A 175 -25.57 1.71 -5.62
C MET A 175 -25.56 0.41 -4.80
N LEU A 176 -25.58 0.50 -3.47
CA LEU A 176 -25.59 -0.65 -2.57
C LEU A 176 -27.01 -1.14 -2.24
N SER A 177 -28.05 -0.45 -2.71
CA SER A 177 -29.44 -0.67 -2.30
C SER A 177 -29.60 -0.76 -0.78
N THR A 178 -28.84 0.04 -0.03
CA THR A 178 -28.72 -0.04 1.43
C THR A 178 -28.97 1.33 2.03
N PRO A 179 -29.90 1.50 2.99
CA PRO A 179 -30.19 2.81 3.60
C PRO A 179 -28.96 3.46 4.25
N VAL A 180 -28.80 4.77 4.08
CA VAL A 180 -27.67 5.56 4.62
C VAL A 180 -27.53 5.41 6.14
N ALA A 181 -28.65 5.24 6.86
CA ALA A 181 -28.68 5.12 8.32
C ALA A 181 -28.40 3.70 8.86
N SER A 182 -28.17 2.70 7.99
CA SER A 182 -27.92 1.32 8.42
C SER A 182 -26.47 1.07 8.85
N ASP A 183 -26.24 0.11 9.74
CA ASP A 183 -24.88 -0.29 10.14
C ASP A 183 -24.07 -0.86 8.98
N SER A 184 -24.72 -1.65 8.11
CA SER A 184 -24.08 -2.22 6.92
C SER A 184 -23.53 -1.12 6.00
N PHE A 185 -24.32 -0.07 5.74
CA PHE A 185 -23.86 1.08 4.95
C PHE A 185 -22.66 1.79 5.59
N ARG A 186 -22.69 2.01 6.91
CA ARG A 186 -21.56 2.63 7.64
C ARG A 186 -20.29 1.80 7.47
N GLN A 187 -20.37 0.48 7.60
CA GLN A 187 -19.22 -0.42 7.39
C GLN A 187 -18.71 -0.35 5.95
N ASP A 188 -19.61 -0.37 4.97
CA ASP A 188 -19.25 -0.28 3.54
C ASP A 188 -18.55 1.05 3.21
N VAL A 189 -19.03 2.17 3.74
CA VAL A 189 -18.41 3.49 3.55
C VAL A 189 -17.06 3.59 4.26
N LEU A 190 -16.92 3.02 5.46
CA LEU A 190 -15.64 2.93 6.16
C LEU A 190 -14.64 2.03 5.39
N ALA A 191 -15.11 0.98 4.73
CA ALA A 191 -14.32 0.10 3.89
C ALA A 191 -13.95 0.71 2.51
N ALA A 192 -14.75 1.65 1.99
CA ALA A 192 -14.53 2.31 0.70
C ALA A 192 -13.13 2.95 0.55
N SER A 193 -12.64 3.08 -0.67
CA SER A 193 -11.34 3.69 -0.98
C SER A 193 -11.24 5.12 -0.45
N HIS A 194 -10.08 5.49 0.09
CA HIS A 194 -9.79 6.87 0.56
C HIS A 194 -9.98 7.94 -0.53
N THR A 195 -10.05 7.55 -1.80
CA THR A 195 -10.29 8.44 -2.95
C THR A 195 -11.77 8.70 -3.23
N LEU A 196 -12.71 8.12 -2.47
CA LEU A 196 -14.15 8.22 -2.72
C LEU A 196 -14.60 9.66 -2.95
N PHE A 197 -14.23 10.57 -2.05
CA PHE A 197 -14.66 11.97 -2.13
C PHE A 197 -13.89 12.82 -3.15
N ARG A 198 -12.82 12.29 -3.76
CA ARG A 198 -12.01 13.05 -4.73
C ARG A 198 -12.80 13.40 -6.00
N MET A 199 -13.81 12.60 -6.35
CA MET A 199 -14.70 12.81 -7.49
C MET A 199 -16.10 13.23 -7.05
N GLY A 200 -16.90 13.70 -8.01
CA GLY A 200 -18.32 14.00 -7.78
C GLY A 200 -19.14 12.72 -7.65
N PRO A 201 -20.29 12.77 -6.95
CA PRO A 201 -21.18 11.62 -6.77
C PRO A 201 -21.56 10.98 -8.11
N ASP A 202 -22.00 11.77 -9.09
CA ASP A 202 -22.43 11.28 -10.40
C ASP A 202 -21.30 10.57 -11.16
N THR A 203 -20.06 11.07 -11.03
CA THR A 203 -18.89 10.43 -11.66
C THR A 203 -18.57 9.09 -11.02
N VAL A 204 -18.64 9.00 -9.69
CA VAL A 204 -18.43 7.74 -8.98
C VAL A 204 -19.53 6.75 -9.35
N GLN A 205 -20.79 7.19 -9.32
CA GLN A 205 -21.94 6.36 -9.67
C GLN A 205 -21.84 5.85 -11.11
N GLY A 206 -21.66 6.74 -12.10
CA GLY A 206 -21.56 6.35 -13.50
C GLY A 206 -20.45 5.32 -13.75
N ARG A 207 -19.27 5.52 -13.15
CA ARG A 207 -18.13 4.60 -13.35
C ARG A 207 -18.29 3.27 -12.62
N VAL A 208 -18.88 3.25 -11.43
CA VAL A 208 -19.19 2.00 -10.73
C VAL A 208 -20.29 1.24 -11.47
N SER A 209 -21.35 1.93 -11.92
CA SER A 209 -22.41 1.34 -12.73
C SER A 209 -21.87 0.77 -14.04
N PHE A 210 -20.98 1.50 -14.74
CA PHE A 210 -20.29 0.99 -15.92
C PHE A 210 -19.50 -0.27 -15.59
N PHE A 211 -18.70 -0.26 -14.52
CA PHE A 211 -17.91 -1.42 -14.12
C PHE A 211 -18.79 -2.63 -13.82
N CYS A 212 -19.88 -2.45 -13.06
CA CYS A 212 -20.80 -3.53 -12.74
C CYS A 212 -21.53 -4.05 -13.99
N HIS A 213 -21.99 -3.16 -14.87
CA HIS A 213 -22.68 -3.55 -16.10
C HIS A 213 -21.76 -4.38 -17.03
N MET A 214 -20.52 -3.92 -17.21
CA MET A 214 -19.60 -4.55 -18.14
C MET A 214 -18.96 -5.82 -17.60
N TYR A 215 -18.63 -5.84 -16.31
CA TYR A 215 -17.68 -6.81 -15.77
C TYR A 215 -18.19 -7.67 -14.62
N ALA A 216 -19.22 -7.27 -13.88
CA ALA A 216 -19.64 -8.06 -12.72
C ALA A 216 -20.98 -7.63 -12.14
N THR A 217 -21.91 -8.57 -11.94
CA THR A 217 -23.23 -8.29 -11.39
C THR A 217 -23.31 -8.60 -9.89
N GLY A 218 -24.02 -7.75 -9.14
CA GLY A 218 -24.37 -7.99 -7.74
C GLY A 218 -23.90 -6.91 -6.74
N PRO A 219 -24.55 -6.79 -5.56
CA PRO A 219 -24.20 -5.78 -4.55
C PRO A 219 -22.78 -5.92 -3.99
N HIS A 220 -22.25 -7.14 -3.89
CA HIS A 220 -20.86 -7.38 -3.44
C HIS A 220 -19.82 -6.82 -4.40
N VAL A 221 -20.14 -6.76 -5.70
CA VAL A 221 -19.30 -6.16 -6.73
C VAL A 221 -19.19 -4.66 -6.51
N VAL A 222 -20.32 -4.00 -6.25
CA VAL A 222 -20.37 -2.56 -5.93
C VAL A 222 -19.50 -2.27 -4.71
N ARG A 223 -19.67 -3.04 -3.62
CA ARG A 223 -18.83 -2.91 -2.41
C ARG A 223 -17.35 -3.04 -2.74
N THR A 224 -16.99 -4.03 -3.55
CA THR A 224 -15.60 -4.29 -3.96
C THR A 224 -15.06 -3.15 -4.82
N ALA A 225 -15.84 -2.65 -5.79
CA ALA A 225 -15.48 -1.53 -6.65
C ALA A 225 -15.25 -0.24 -5.84
N LEU A 226 -16.10 0.01 -4.84
CA LEU A 226 -15.95 1.14 -3.91
C LEU A 226 -14.71 1.00 -3.03
N THR A 227 -14.50 -0.19 -2.45
CA THR A 227 -13.35 -0.50 -1.58
C THR A 227 -12.02 -0.38 -2.33
N MET A 228 -11.96 -0.90 -3.56
CA MET A 228 -10.76 -0.88 -4.39
C MET A 228 -10.53 0.44 -5.12
N GLY A 229 -11.53 1.31 -5.21
CA GLY A 229 -11.40 2.60 -5.90
C GLY A 229 -11.38 2.47 -7.43
N VAL A 230 -12.06 1.47 -7.99
CA VAL A 230 -12.10 1.21 -9.45
C VAL A 230 -12.53 2.44 -10.23
N PHE A 231 -13.47 3.20 -9.64
CA PHE A 231 -14.04 4.44 -10.18
C PHE A 231 -13.02 5.58 -10.39
N VAL A 232 -11.78 5.47 -9.92
CA VAL A 232 -10.70 6.43 -10.26
C VAL A 232 -10.25 6.29 -11.72
N THR A 233 -10.38 5.10 -12.29
CA THR A 233 -9.99 4.82 -13.68
C THR A 233 -11.13 5.22 -14.62
N PRO A 234 -10.89 6.02 -15.68
CA PRO A 234 -11.90 6.30 -16.70
C PRO A 234 -12.32 5.05 -17.49
N GLU A 235 -13.55 5.03 -17.99
CA GLU A 235 -14.14 3.88 -18.69
C GLU A 235 -13.33 3.40 -19.92
N PRO A 236 -12.85 4.27 -20.84
CA PRO A 236 -12.06 3.81 -21.98
C PRO A 236 -10.75 3.15 -21.55
N VAL A 237 -10.18 3.61 -20.42
CA VAL A 237 -8.97 3.04 -19.86
C VAL A 237 -9.27 1.69 -19.22
N MET A 238 -10.41 1.52 -18.53
CA MET A 238 -10.84 0.22 -18.01
C MET A 238 -11.06 -0.78 -19.14
N GLN A 239 -11.73 -0.39 -20.23
CA GLN A 239 -11.95 -1.24 -21.41
C GLN A 239 -10.65 -1.67 -22.08
N SER A 240 -9.74 -0.73 -22.34
CA SER A 240 -8.43 -1.03 -22.92
C SER A 240 -7.64 -2.01 -22.06
N ARG A 241 -7.72 -1.88 -20.73
CA ARG A 241 -7.05 -2.79 -19.78
C ARG A 241 -7.70 -4.15 -19.72
N ALA A 242 -9.04 -4.22 -19.78
CA ALA A 242 -9.78 -5.46 -19.89
C ALA A 242 -9.41 -6.21 -21.17
N ALA A 243 -9.42 -5.54 -22.32
CA ALA A 243 -9.03 -6.13 -23.60
C ALA A 243 -7.58 -6.68 -23.56
N LYS A 244 -6.65 -5.91 -23.00
CA LYS A 244 -5.26 -6.35 -22.83
C LYS A 244 -5.15 -7.56 -21.90
N LEU A 245 -5.94 -7.62 -20.82
CA LEU A 245 -6.00 -8.77 -19.93
C LEU A 245 -6.50 -10.02 -20.66
N GLN A 246 -7.55 -9.87 -21.45
CA GLN A 246 -8.14 -10.95 -22.24
C GLN A 246 -7.14 -11.48 -23.26
N GLU A 247 -6.46 -10.59 -23.97
CA GLU A 247 -5.37 -10.94 -24.90
C GLU A 247 -4.24 -11.71 -24.19
N GLN A 248 -3.80 -11.24 -23.02
CA GLN A 248 -2.65 -11.82 -22.31
C GLN A 248 -2.94 -13.14 -21.61
N LEU A 249 -4.17 -13.31 -21.12
CA LEU A 249 -4.58 -14.48 -20.34
C LEU A 249 -5.42 -15.47 -21.14
N GLY A 250 -5.72 -15.15 -22.40
CA GLY A 250 -6.63 -15.94 -23.23
C GLY A 250 -8.05 -15.99 -22.67
N TRP A 251 -8.45 -15.00 -21.88
CA TRP A 251 -9.77 -14.98 -21.25
C TRP A 251 -10.81 -14.42 -22.20
N ASP A 252 -11.95 -15.09 -22.32
CA ASP A 252 -13.12 -14.50 -22.95
C ASP A 252 -13.82 -13.48 -22.01
N ASN A 253 -14.89 -12.85 -22.50
CA ASN A 253 -15.65 -11.88 -21.71
C ASN A 253 -16.32 -12.50 -20.47
N GLU A 254 -16.78 -13.74 -20.56
CA GLU A 254 -17.50 -14.41 -19.46
C GLU A 254 -16.55 -14.88 -18.37
N GLN A 255 -15.37 -15.41 -18.75
CA GLN A 255 -14.28 -15.72 -17.84
C GLN A 255 -13.81 -14.46 -17.12
N LEU A 256 -13.56 -13.36 -17.86
CA LEU A 256 -13.17 -12.09 -17.24
C LEU A 256 -14.23 -11.64 -16.22
N LYS A 257 -15.52 -11.70 -16.59
CA LYS A 257 -16.62 -11.35 -15.70
C LYS A 257 -16.68 -12.22 -14.45
N GLN A 258 -16.58 -13.54 -14.64
CA GLN A 258 -16.60 -14.51 -13.56
C GLN A 258 -15.46 -14.23 -12.58
N LYS A 259 -14.23 -13.99 -13.07
CA LYS A 259 -13.06 -13.69 -12.24
C LYS A 259 -13.20 -12.37 -11.49
N LEU A 260 -13.76 -11.33 -12.12
CA LEU A 260 -13.99 -10.03 -11.48
C LEU A 260 -15.17 -10.04 -10.48
N SER A 261 -16.06 -11.03 -10.58
CA SER A 261 -17.24 -11.17 -9.72
C SER A 261 -17.00 -11.95 -8.41
N VAL A 262 -15.86 -12.62 -8.23
CA VAL A 262 -15.63 -13.51 -7.07
C VAL A 262 -15.50 -12.69 -5.76
N PRO A 263 -16.45 -12.81 -4.80
CA PRO A 263 -16.51 -11.97 -3.60
C PRO A 263 -15.33 -12.15 -2.64
N PHE A 264 -14.74 -13.35 -2.60
CA PHE A 264 -13.65 -13.67 -1.66
C PHE A 264 -12.26 -13.26 -2.16
N GLN A 265 -12.14 -12.84 -3.42
CA GLN A 265 -10.90 -12.31 -3.96
C GLN A 265 -10.96 -10.78 -3.97
N VAL A 266 -10.90 -10.20 -2.77
CA VAL A 266 -10.91 -8.75 -2.46
C VAL A 266 -9.90 -7.94 -3.30
N SER A 267 -8.99 -8.61 -4.00
CA SER A 267 -7.95 -8.00 -4.82
C SER A 267 -8.23 -7.90 -6.31
N PHE A 268 -9.24 -8.58 -6.89
CA PHE A 268 -9.22 -8.74 -8.35
C PHE A 268 -9.60 -7.51 -9.19
N PRO A 269 -10.59 -6.69 -8.80
CA PRO A 269 -10.91 -5.47 -9.56
C PRO A 269 -9.75 -4.48 -9.66
N SER A 270 -8.77 -4.56 -8.76
CA SER A 270 -7.57 -3.73 -8.81
C SER A 270 -6.61 -4.07 -9.96
N VAL A 271 -6.74 -5.24 -10.57
CA VAL A 271 -5.94 -5.63 -11.75
C VAL A 271 -6.27 -4.72 -12.94
N LEU A 272 -7.52 -4.25 -13.05
CA LEU A 272 -7.89 -3.19 -14.00
C LEU A 272 -7.38 -1.79 -13.62
N ILE A 273 -6.83 -1.60 -12.41
CA ILE A 273 -6.27 -0.32 -11.97
C ILE A 273 -4.76 -0.24 -12.31
N LEU A 274 -4.04 -1.37 -12.33
CA LEU A 274 -2.59 -1.45 -12.49
C LEU A 274 -2.17 -2.45 -13.59
N PRO A 275 -2.42 -2.16 -14.88
CA PRO A 275 -2.16 -3.09 -15.97
C PRO A 275 -0.66 -3.26 -16.29
N SER A 276 0.17 -2.28 -15.98
CA SER A 276 1.59 -2.28 -16.34
C SER A 276 2.36 -3.40 -15.65
N THR A 277 1.88 -3.89 -14.50
CA THR A 277 2.52 -5.00 -13.79
C THR A 277 2.15 -6.36 -14.37
N ILE A 278 1.00 -6.49 -15.04
CA ILE A 278 0.45 -7.79 -15.44
C ILE A 278 1.35 -8.46 -16.48
N ALA A 279 1.67 -7.76 -17.58
CA ALA A 279 2.53 -8.27 -18.63
C ALA A 279 3.90 -8.70 -18.08
N CYS A 280 4.48 -7.84 -17.23
CA CYS A 280 5.75 -8.07 -16.57
C CYS A 280 5.69 -9.30 -15.65
N ASN A 281 4.59 -9.48 -14.92
CA ASN A 281 4.40 -10.61 -14.01
C ASN A 281 4.18 -11.94 -14.73
N VAL A 282 3.40 -11.95 -15.82
CA VAL A 282 3.23 -13.11 -16.69
C VAL A 282 4.58 -13.52 -17.28
N GLN A 283 5.34 -12.56 -17.83
CA GLN A 283 6.67 -12.81 -18.37
C GLN A 283 7.64 -13.30 -17.29
N ALA A 284 7.60 -12.73 -16.08
CA ALA A 284 8.47 -13.14 -14.98
C ALA A 284 8.16 -14.57 -14.50
N LEU A 285 6.88 -14.95 -14.42
CA LEU A 285 6.48 -16.34 -14.14
C LEU A 285 6.97 -17.29 -15.24
N GLN A 286 6.85 -16.91 -16.51
CA GLN A 286 7.38 -17.70 -17.61
C GLN A 286 8.91 -17.83 -17.57
N SER A 287 9.60 -16.73 -17.25
CA SER A 287 11.05 -16.70 -17.08
C SER A 287 11.53 -17.55 -15.92
N ALA A 288 10.67 -17.79 -14.92
CA ALA A 288 10.92 -18.70 -13.83
C ALA A 288 10.68 -20.19 -14.17
N GLY A 289 10.32 -20.48 -15.42
CA GLY A 289 10.18 -21.82 -15.97
C GLY A 289 8.74 -22.33 -16.09
N PHE A 290 7.73 -21.56 -15.66
CA PHE A 290 6.34 -21.98 -15.84
C PHE A 290 5.93 -21.85 -17.31
N SER A 291 5.29 -22.89 -17.84
CA SER A 291 4.64 -22.83 -19.15
C SER A 291 3.51 -21.81 -19.17
N GLN A 292 3.16 -21.32 -20.35
CA GLN A 292 2.06 -20.36 -20.51
C GLN A 292 0.72 -20.90 -19.95
N SER A 293 0.42 -22.18 -20.19
CA SER A 293 -0.78 -22.83 -19.68
C SER A 293 -0.79 -22.92 -18.15
N GLN A 294 0.35 -23.23 -17.52
CA GLN A 294 0.48 -23.18 -16.06
C GLN A 294 0.28 -21.76 -15.53
N VAL A 295 0.91 -20.74 -16.13
CA VAL A 295 0.73 -19.34 -15.69
C VAL A 295 -0.74 -18.93 -15.77
N TRP A 296 -1.43 -19.30 -16.84
CA TRP A 296 -2.86 -19.03 -17.00
C TRP A 296 -3.72 -19.76 -15.96
N ALA A 297 -3.48 -21.05 -15.73
CA ALA A 297 -4.18 -21.83 -14.72
C ALA A 297 -3.97 -21.24 -13.32
N MET A 298 -2.72 -20.91 -12.98
CA MET A 298 -2.34 -20.28 -11.72
C MET A 298 -3.00 -18.92 -11.54
N CYS A 299 -2.95 -18.04 -12.54
CA CYS A 299 -3.57 -16.72 -12.47
C CYS A 299 -5.10 -16.80 -12.47
N SER A 300 -5.68 -17.88 -12.99
CA SER A 300 -7.12 -18.13 -12.95
C SER A 300 -7.57 -18.62 -11.57
N GLN A 301 -6.77 -19.43 -10.89
CA GLN A 301 -7.06 -19.92 -9.53
C GLN A 301 -6.72 -18.88 -8.47
N GLN A 302 -5.57 -18.21 -8.61
CA GLN A 302 -5.04 -17.21 -7.68
C GLN A 302 -4.70 -15.90 -8.40
N PRO A 303 -5.69 -15.08 -8.73
CA PRO A 303 -5.47 -13.90 -9.56
C PRO A 303 -4.69 -12.77 -8.86
N THR A 304 -4.47 -12.87 -7.54
CA THR A 304 -3.55 -11.99 -6.81
C THR A 304 -2.10 -12.08 -7.28
N LEU A 305 -1.72 -13.17 -7.97
CA LEU A 305 -0.38 -13.32 -8.55
C LEU A 305 -0.09 -12.24 -9.60
N LEU A 306 -1.11 -11.74 -10.30
CA LEU A 306 -0.98 -10.67 -11.30
C LEU A 306 -0.65 -9.30 -10.70
N ARG A 307 -0.81 -9.13 -9.38
CA ARG A 307 -0.49 -7.88 -8.66
C ARG A 307 0.90 -7.88 -8.02
N ARG A 308 1.49 -9.05 -7.81
CA ARG A 308 2.77 -9.17 -7.09
C ARG A 308 3.89 -8.79 -8.02
N ARG A 309 4.88 -8.05 -7.52
CA ARG A 309 6.05 -7.73 -8.33
C ARG A 309 6.96 -8.96 -8.41
N TRP A 310 6.83 -9.76 -9.46
CA TRP A 310 7.59 -11.01 -9.59
C TRP A 310 9.09 -10.81 -9.83
N THR A 311 9.49 -9.63 -10.32
CA THR A 311 10.90 -9.26 -10.50
C THR A 311 11.61 -8.87 -9.20
N SER A 312 10.98 -9.00 -8.03
CA SER A 312 11.64 -8.77 -6.75
C SER A 312 12.36 -10.02 -6.30
N ASP A 313 13.55 -9.88 -5.70
CA ASP A 313 14.33 -10.97 -5.11
C ASP A 313 13.48 -11.89 -4.24
N THR A 314 12.52 -11.34 -3.48
CA THR A 314 11.59 -12.10 -2.63
C THR A 314 10.74 -13.16 -3.34
N ASN A 315 10.41 -12.99 -4.63
CA ASN A 315 9.61 -14.00 -5.37
C ASN A 315 10.50 -15.07 -6.01
N VAL A 316 11.73 -14.71 -6.41
CA VAL A 316 12.77 -15.67 -6.81
C VAL A 316 13.14 -16.56 -5.63
N GLU A 317 13.43 -15.96 -4.47
CA GLU A 317 13.69 -16.67 -3.21
C GLU A 317 12.57 -17.64 -2.84
N LYS A 318 11.31 -17.27 -3.10
CA LYS A 318 10.17 -18.13 -2.81
C LYS A 318 10.07 -19.33 -3.72
N LEU A 319 10.29 -19.14 -5.03
CA LEU A 319 10.34 -20.28 -5.94
C LEU A 319 11.51 -21.19 -5.62
N HIS A 320 12.66 -20.61 -5.29
CA HIS A 320 13.82 -21.35 -4.85
C HIS A 320 13.52 -22.15 -3.57
N PHE A 321 12.92 -21.52 -2.56
CA PHE A 321 12.49 -22.17 -1.32
C PHE A 321 11.55 -23.36 -1.59
N LEU A 322 10.51 -23.16 -2.40
CA LEU A 322 9.55 -24.22 -2.71
C LEU A 322 10.21 -25.38 -3.46
N ARG A 323 11.10 -25.10 -4.42
CA ARG A 323 11.74 -26.13 -5.24
C ARG A 323 12.84 -26.88 -4.50
N CYS A 324 13.76 -26.14 -3.89
CA CYS A 324 14.97 -26.73 -3.32
C CYS A 324 14.77 -27.17 -1.87
N LEU A 325 13.93 -26.46 -1.10
CA LEU A 325 13.73 -26.78 0.31
C LEU A 325 12.48 -27.61 0.60
N LEU A 326 11.49 -27.64 -0.30
CA LEU A 326 10.33 -28.53 -0.17
C LEU A 326 10.29 -29.62 -1.26
N GLY A 327 11.30 -29.66 -2.14
CA GLY A 327 11.37 -30.62 -3.23
C GLY A 327 10.23 -30.50 -4.26
N LEU A 328 9.51 -29.37 -4.31
CA LEU A 328 8.35 -29.24 -5.19
C LEU A 328 8.76 -29.04 -6.64
N THR A 329 8.08 -29.76 -7.54
CA THR A 329 8.19 -29.50 -8.98
C THR A 329 7.44 -28.22 -9.37
N LEU A 330 7.69 -27.68 -10.57
CA LEU A 330 6.90 -26.56 -11.07
C LEU A 330 5.41 -26.95 -11.25
N ASP A 331 5.12 -28.20 -11.60
CA ASP A 331 3.75 -28.72 -11.69
C ASP A 331 3.06 -28.73 -10.33
N ASP A 332 3.77 -29.16 -9.27
CA ASP A 332 3.24 -29.13 -7.90
C ASP A 332 2.90 -27.72 -7.43
N ILE A 333 3.75 -26.75 -7.78
CA ILE A 333 3.56 -25.34 -7.45
C ILE A 333 2.41 -24.76 -8.29
N ALA A 334 2.34 -25.10 -9.58
CA ALA A 334 1.29 -24.64 -10.48
C ALA A 334 -0.10 -25.17 -10.10
N ALA A 335 -0.16 -26.39 -9.56
CA ALA A 335 -1.38 -26.96 -8.98
C ALA A 335 -1.79 -26.28 -7.66
N ARG A 336 -0.89 -25.53 -7.01
CA ARG A 336 -1.09 -24.90 -5.69
C ARG A 336 -0.61 -23.44 -5.68
N PRO A 337 -1.16 -22.56 -6.54
CA PRO A 337 -0.64 -21.21 -6.76
C PRO A 337 -0.74 -20.29 -5.54
N TYR A 338 -1.56 -20.65 -4.53
CA TYR A 338 -1.62 -19.92 -3.28
C TYR A 338 -0.29 -19.95 -2.50
N LEU A 339 0.56 -20.98 -2.67
CA LEU A 339 1.89 -21.04 -2.04
C LEU A 339 2.75 -19.82 -2.43
N LEU A 340 2.59 -19.36 -3.68
CA LEU A 340 3.25 -18.17 -4.21
C LEU A 340 2.72 -16.87 -3.57
N THR A 341 1.60 -16.94 -2.85
CA THR A 341 1.03 -15.81 -2.12
C THR A 341 1.53 -15.68 -0.69
N HIS A 342 2.14 -16.71 -0.12
CA HIS A 342 2.69 -16.62 1.22
C HIS A 342 4.09 -15.98 1.22
N SER A 343 4.47 -15.37 2.34
CA SER A 343 5.84 -14.93 2.57
C SER A 343 6.68 -16.13 3.00
N VAL A 344 7.93 -16.24 2.54
CA VAL A 344 8.85 -17.28 3.02
C VAL A 344 9.12 -17.08 4.50
N SER A 345 9.70 -15.93 4.87
CA SER A 345 10.19 -15.64 6.22
C SER A 345 9.11 -15.57 7.29
N SER A 346 7.90 -15.13 6.95
CA SER A 346 6.85 -14.88 7.94
C SER A 346 5.70 -15.88 7.89
N SER A 347 5.72 -16.85 6.98
CA SER A 347 4.61 -17.79 6.81
C SER A 347 5.05 -19.20 6.42
N LEU A 348 5.73 -19.38 5.29
CA LEU A 348 6.04 -20.73 4.79
C LEU A 348 7.11 -21.40 5.66
N ASP A 349 8.26 -20.76 5.79
CA ASP A 349 9.43 -21.35 6.44
C ASP A 349 9.22 -21.68 7.94
N PRO A 350 8.68 -20.76 8.78
CA PRO A 350 8.39 -21.08 10.18
C PRO A 350 7.45 -22.29 10.34
N ARG A 351 6.48 -22.44 9.43
CA ARG A 351 5.48 -23.53 9.49
C ARG A 351 6.06 -24.85 9.01
N VAL A 352 6.81 -24.83 7.91
CA VAL A 352 7.52 -26.02 7.41
C VAL A 352 8.49 -26.51 8.46
N TRP A 353 9.29 -25.60 9.04
CA TRP A 353 10.22 -25.95 10.11
C TRP A 353 9.49 -26.56 11.30
N PHE A 354 8.38 -25.95 11.74
CA PHE A 354 7.57 -26.50 12.81
C PHE A 354 7.11 -27.93 12.49
N LEU A 355 6.48 -28.14 11.33
CA LEU A 355 6.00 -29.47 10.92
C LEU A 355 7.13 -30.49 10.87
N HIS A 356 8.34 -30.08 10.49
CA HIS A 356 9.52 -30.94 10.51
C HIS A 356 9.93 -31.33 11.94
N GLN A 357 10.00 -30.36 12.85
CA GLN A 357 10.34 -30.62 14.25
C GLN A 357 9.32 -31.52 14.94
N THR A 358 8.05 -31.43 14.54
CA THR A 358 7.02 -32.30 15.10
C THR A 358 6.98 -33.69 14.46
N GLY A 359 7.88 -33.99 13.52
CA GLY A 359 7.84 -35.22 12.71
C GLY A 359 6.60 -35.36 11.84
N ALA A 360 5.85 -34.26 11.63
CA ALA A 360 4.66 -34.26 10.78
C ALA A 360 5.03 -34.29 9.29
N ILE A 361 6.23 -33.80 8.96
CA ILE A 361 6.91 -34.06 7.69
C ILE A 361 8.25 -34.73 7.99
N GLU A 362 8.65 -35.66 7.14
CA GLU A 362 10.03 -36.14 7.08
C GLU A 362 10.94 -34.99 6.60
N ALA A 363 12.26 -35.22 6.63
CA ALA A 363 13.28 -34.22 6.31
C ALA A 363 12.91 -33.35 5.09
N PRO A 364 13.36 -32.08 4.99
CA PRO A 364 12.86 -31.07 4.03
C PRO A 364 12.89 -31.48 2.55
N ASN A 365 13.54 -32.59 2.21
CA ASN A 365 13.75 -33.04 0.85
C ASN A 365 12.80 -34.21 0.49
N THR A 366 11.91 -34.59 1.41
CA THR A 366 10.90 -35.62 1.19
C THR A 366 9.62 -34.99 0.66
N ILE A 367 8.97 -35.68 -0.27
CA ILE A 367 7.74 -35.22 -0.92
C ILE A 367 6.69 -35.00 0.17
N MET A 368 6.39 -33.74 0.49
CA MET A 368 5.27 -33.42 1.37
C MET A 368 4.00 -34.01 0.76
N THR A 369 3.32 -34.89 1.51
CA THR A 369 2.05 -35.44 1.06
C THR A 369 1.00 -34.32 1.00
N SER A 370 0.08 -34.43 0.03
CA SER A 370 -0.90 -33.40 -0.32
C SER A 370 -1.72 -32.85 0.87
N GLY A 371 -1.93 -33.66 1.91
CA GLY A 371 -2.70 -33.27 3.09
C GLY A 371 -2.05 -32.20 3.98
N LEU A 372 -0.72 -32.06 3.95
CA LEU A 372 0.00 -31.17 4.86
C LEU A 372 0.04 -29.72 4.37
N PHE A 373 -0.14 -29.50 3.06
CA PHE A 373 -0.22 -28.16 2.49
C PHE A 373 -1.44 -27.36 2.96
N GLY A 374 -2.53 -28.03 3.34
CA GLY A 374 -3.70 -27.38 3.93
C GLY A 374 -3.38 -26.61 5.22
N TYR A 375 -2.32 -26.99 5.94
CA TYR A 375 -1.86 -26.25 7.12
C TYR A 375 -1.11 -24.96 6.76
N LEU A 376 -0.53 -24.87 5.57
CA LEU A 376 0.10 -23.65 5.08
C LEU A 376 -0.95 -22.60 4.67
N GLU A 377 -2.16 -23.02 4.32
CA GLU A 377 -3.28 -22.16 3.94
C GLU A 377 -3.96 -21.48 5.15
N CYS A 378 -3.91 -22.10 6.33
CA CYS A 378 -4.58 -21.58 7.52
C CYS A 378 -4.05 -20.20 7.92
N SER A 379 -4.89 -19.37 8.57
CA SER A 379 -4.42 -18.10 9.12
C SER A 379 -3.38 -18.33 10.24
N LYS A 380 -2.49 -17.36 10.50
CA LYS A 380 -1.49 -17.46 11.60
C LYS A 380 -2.17 -17.82 12.93
N ALA A 381 -3.30 -17.18 13.23
CA ALA A 381 -4.08 -17.45 14.46
C ALA A 381 -4.66 -18.88 14.49
N VAL A 382 -5.18 -19.39 13.37
CA VAL A 382 -5.71 -20.76 13.29
C VAL A 382 -4.59 -21.79 13.41
N PHE A 383 -3.45 -21.54 12.76
CA PHE A 383 -2.28 -22.40 12.86
C PHE A 383 -1.78 -22.47 14.31
N ILE A 384 -1.53 -21.31 14.94
CA ILE A 384 -1.14 -21.21 16.36
C ILE A 384 -2.15 -21.95 17.24
N LYS A 385 -3.45 -21.61 17.16
CA LYS A 385 -4.48 -22.27 17.97
C LYS A 385 -4.46 -23.80 17.85
N ARG A 386 -4.16 -24.34 16.65
CA ARG A 386 -4.14 -25.77 16.39
C ARG A 386 -2.88 -26.46 16.90
N PHE A 387 -1.73 -25.78 16.88
CA PHE A 387 -0.43 -26.36 17.17
C PHE A 387 0.21 -25.89 18.49
N SER A 388 -0.34 -24.88 19.17
CA SER A 388 0.12 -24.37 20.46
C SER A 388 -0.45 -25.12 21.67
N ALA A 389 -1.11 -26.27 21.48
CA ALA A 389 -1.56 -27.10 22.60
C ALA A 389 -0.32 -27.63 23.38
N PRO A 390 -0.22 -27.39 24.71
CA PRO A 390 0.97 -27.73 25.51
C PRO A 390 1.35 -29.22 25.49
N THR A 391 0.40 -30.08 25.15
CA THR A 391 0.57 -31.54 25.13
C THR A 391 1.41 -32.04 23.96
N ALA A 392 1.64 -31.23 22.92
CA ALA A 392 2.44 -31.65 21.76
C ALA A 392 3.95 -31.38 21.95
N PHE A 393 4.34 -30.23 22.52
CA PHE A 393 5.75 -29.81 22.65
C PHE A 393 5.99 -28.90 23.87
N PRO A 394 6.45 -29.42 25.03
CA PRO A 394 6.52 -28.66 26.27
C PRO A 394 7.64 -27.61 26.35
N SER A 395 8.59 -27.56 25.40
CA SER A 395 9.79 -26.70 25.50
C SER A 395 9.80 -25.47 24.58
N LYS A 396 8.87 -25.33 23.62
CA LYS A 396 8.82 -24.17 22.71
C LYS A 396 7.38 -23.75 22.41
N THR A 397 6.96 -22.59 22.89
CA THR A 397 5.67 -21.97 22.55
C THR A 397 5.73 -21.36 21.16
N PHE A 398 4.94 -21.92 20.24
CA PHE A 398 4.81 -21.40 18.88
C PHE A 398 3.75 -20.29 18.84
N ASP A 399 4.13 -19.08 19.26
CA ASP A 399 3.26 -17.91 19.39
C ASP A 399 3.62 -16.79 18.38
N SER A 400 3.02 -15.61 18.51
CA SER A 400 3.33 -14.49 17.63
C SER A 400 4.80 -14.06 17.69
N ALA A 401 5.43 -14.12 18.86
CA ALA A 401 6.80 -13.69 19.09
C ALA A 401 7.79 -14.62 18.39
N PHE A 402 7.51 -15.93 18.35
CA PHE A 402 8.32 -16.88 17.58
C PHE A 402 8.42 -16.47 16.10
N PHE A 403 7.28 -16.19 15.44
CA PHE A 403 7.27 -15.81 14.03
C PHE A 403 8.00 -14.48 13.78
N ASP A 404 7.89 -13.54 14.71
CA ASP A 404 8.53 -12.23 14.58
C ASP A 404 10.05 -12.36 14.76
N HIS A 405 10.50 -13.16 15.73
CA HIS A 405 11.90 -13.53 15.92
C HIS A 405 12.48 -14.26 14.70
N TRP A 406 11.76 -15.25 14.18
CA TRP A 406 12.17 -16.00 12.98
C TRP A 406 12.33 -15.07 11.77
N LYS A 407 11.34 -14.18 11.57
CA LYS A 407 11.38 -13.21 10.48
C LYS A 407 12.58 -12.27 10.60
N GLN A 408 12.85 -11.72 11.79
CA GLN A 408 13.99 -10.84 12.03
C GLN A 408 15.32 -11.55 11.79
N SER A 409 15.44 -12.79 12.28
CA SER A 409 16.63 -13.62 12.08
C SER A 409 16.84 -13.89 10.59
N TRP A 410 15.81 -14.29 9.86
CA TRP A 410 15.87 -14.46 8.40
C TRP A 410 16.31 -13.19 7.67
N GLU A 411 15.73 -12.04 8.00
CA GLU A 411 16.08 -10.75 7.39
C GLU A 411 17.54 -10.40 7.65
N TYR A 412 18.04 -10.63 8.87
CA TYR A 412 19.45 -10.43 9.20
C TYR A 412 20.39 -11.35 8.40
N LEU A 413 20.08 -12.66 8.33
CA LEU A 413 20.88 -13.61 7.54
C LEU A 413 20.98 -13.20 6.06
N ARG A 414 19.87 -12.70 5.49
CA ARG A 414 19.85 -12.25 4.08
C ARG A 414 20.55 -10.92 3.87
N GLN A 415 20.28 -9.93 4.72
CA GLN A 415 20.70 -8.55 4.47
C GLN A 415 22.07 -8.21 5.07
N ASN A 416 22.40 -8.78 6.23
CA ASN A 416 23.63 -8.46 6.96
C ASN A 416 24.72 -9.52 6.76
N MET A 417 24.34 -10.78 6.54
CA MET A 417 25.28 -11.87 6.28
C MET A 417 25.36 -12.25 4.79
N ASN A 418 24.47 -11.71 3.96
CA ASN A 418 24.39 -12.00 2.52
C ASN A 418 24.26 -13.51 2.18
N LEU A 419 23.74 -14.32 3.11
CA LEU A 419 23.62 -15.77 2.91
C LEU A 419 22.51 -16.10 1.92
N SER A 420 22.74 -17.06 1.04
CA SER A 420 21.71 -17.54 0.12
C SER A 420 20.62 -18.35 0.85
N VAL A 421 19.47 -18.57 0.19
CA VAL A 421 18.36 -19.34 0.78
C VAL A 421 18.78 -20.80 1.02
N GLU A 422 19.57 -21.35 0.11
CA GLU A 422 20.21 -22.67 0.16
C GLU A 422 21.07 -22.78 1.42
N THR A 423 21.94 -21.80 1.66
CA THR A 423 22.84 -21.79 2.82
C THR A 423 22.05 -21.70 4.13
N ILE A 424 21.06 -20.79 4.20
CA ILE A 424 20.20 -20.68 5.40
C ILE A 424 19.44 -21.99 5.64
N ALA A 425 18.94 -22.61 4.58
CA ALA A 425 18.26 -23.89 4.64
C ALA A 425 19.16 -25.05 5.11
N ALA A 426 20.46 -25.01 4.78
CA ALA A 426 21.44 -25.98 5.25
C ALA A 426 21.85 -25.75 6.72
N HIS A 427 21.77 -24.50 7.20
CA HIS A 427 22.17 -24.10 8.56
C HIS A 427 20.98 -23.55 9.37
N ARG A 428 19.89 -24.32 9.46
CA ARG A 428 18.62 -23.86 10.08
C ARG A 428 18.74 -23.42 11.53
N ASP A 429 19.74 -23.92 12.26
CA ASP A 429 19.97 -23.54 13.66
C ASP A 429 20.28 -22.04 13.81
N LEU A 430 20.76 -21.38 12.75
CA LEU A 430 20.94 -19.93 12.71
C LEU A 430 19.64 -19.16 12.95
N LEU A 431 18.51 -19.67 12.47
CA LEU A 431 17.19 -19.03 12.63
C LEU A 431 16.64 -19.19 14.05
N LEU A 432 17.20 -20.13 14.82
CA LEU A 432 16.83 -20.41 16.21
C LEU A 432 17.73 -19.69 17.21
N ALA A 433 18.93 -19.29 16.80
CA ALA A 433 19.83 -18.52 17.63
C ALA A 433 19.21 -17.17 18.02
N SER A 434 19.54 -16.68 19.22
CA SER A 434 19.18 -15.31 19.61
C SER A 434 19.87 -14.33 18.67
N LEU A 435 19.09 -13.55 17.91
CA LEU A 435 19.62 -12.60 16.95
C LEU A 435 20.57 -11.60 17.63
N PHE A 436 20.11 -10.96 18.70
CA PHE A 436 20.88 -9.93 19.40
C PHE A 436 21.90 -10.50 20.38
N GLY A 437 21.60 -11.65 21.00
CA GLY A 437 22.46 -12.22 22.04
C GLY A 437 23.58 -13.10 21.50
N ARG A 438 23.41 -13.71 20.31
CA ARG A 438 24.34 -14.71 19.78
C ARG A 438 24.73 -14.45 18.34
N LEU A 439 23.76 -14.41 17.44
CA LEU A 439 24.03 -14.42 16.00
C LEU A 439 24.75 -13.15 15.53
N ALA A 440 24.24 -11.97 15.88
CA ALA A 440 24.81 -10.71 15.40
C ALA A 440 26.20 -10.40 15.96
N PRO A 441 26.46 -10.52 17.29
CA PRO A 441 27.79 -10.28 17.84
C PRO A 441 28.84 -11.25 17.27
N ARG A 442 28.49 -12.54 17.17
CA ARG A 442 29.39 -13.56 16.63
C ARG A 442 29.68 -13.35 15.14
N TRP A 443 28.68 -13.00 14.34
CA TRP A 443 28.91 -12.67 12.92
C TRP A 443 29.79 -11.43 12.76
N GLN A 444 29.59 -10.41 13.59
CA GLN A 444 30.44 -9.21 13.56
C GLN A 444 31.90 -9.56 13.81
N LEU A 445 32.18 -10.44 14.78
CA LEU A 445 33.53 -10.95 15.05
C LEU A 445 34.09 -11.75 13.85
N LEU A 446 33.34 -12.70 13.30
CA LEU A 446 33.81 -13.47 12.14
C LEU A 446 34.05 -12.59 10.91
N SER A 447 33.22 -11.57 10.72
CA SER A 447 33.33 -10.62 9.61
C SER A 447 34.56 -9.73 9.77
N SER A 448 34.89 -9.28 10.98
CA SER A 448 36.12 -8.52 11.21
C SER A 448 37.35 -9.38 10.94
N MET A 449 37.36 -10.63 11.40
CA MET A 449 38.44 -11.58 11.12
C MET A 449 38.60 -11.87 9.62
N ALA A 450 37.49 -12.02 8.88
CA ALA A 450 37.51 -12.23 7.43
C ALA A 450 38.12 -11.04 6.67
N ASN A 451 37.87 -9.82 7.12
CA ASN A 451 38.46 -8.63 6.51
C ASN A 451 39.97 -8.52 6.78
N GLU A 452 40.44 -9.04 7.92
CA GLU A 452 41.85 -9.01 8.30
C GLU A 452 42.65 -10.18 7.69
N ARG A 453 41.99 -11.31 7.39
CA ARG A 453 42.65 -12.56 6.95
C ARG A 453 42.10 -13.01 5.61
N ALA A 454 42.87 -12.79 4.55
CA ALA A 454 42.48 -13.11 3.17
C ALA A 454 42.08 -14.59 2.93
N ALA A 455 42.57 -15.53 3.76
CA ALA A 455 42.24 -16.96 3.66
C ALA A 455 41.02 -17.38 4.51
N PHE A 456 40.49 -16.48 5.36
CA PHE A 456 39.39 -16.80 6.27
C PHE A 456 38.04 -16.48 5.61
N LYS A 457 37.16 -17.48 5.52
CA LYS A 457 35.79 -17.29 5.05
C LYS A 457 34.83 -17.48 6.21
N ALA A 458 34.15 -16.42 6.61
CA ALA A 458 33.16 -16.47 7.68
C ALA A 458 32.03 -17.48 7.41
N GLU A 459 31.75 -17.76 6.14
CA GLU A 459 30.76 -18.74 5.68
C GLU A 459 31.13 -20.20 6.04
N ASP A 460 32.42 -20.52 6.19
CA ASP A 460 32.87 -21.88 6.55
C ASP A 460 32.56 -22.22 8.03
N HIS A 461 32.16 -21.22 8.81
CA HIS A 461 31.95 -21.32 10.25
C HIS A 461 30.49 -21.07 10.68
N LEU A 462 29.54 -21.10 9.73
CA LEU A 462 28.13 -20.83 10.01
C LEU A 462 27.52 -21.76 11.07
N THR A 463 27.84 -23.05 11.05
CA THR A 463 27.34 -23.98 12.08
C THR A 463 27.80 -23.55 13.48
N ALA A 464 29.04 -23.10 13.62
CA ALA A 464 29.60 -22.69 14.91
C ALA A 464 28.89 -21.46 15.51
N LEU A 465 28.37 -20.56 14.67
CA LEU A 465 27.59 -19.41 15.12
C LEU A 465 26.36 -19.81 15.93
N ALA A 466 25.69 -20.89 15.53
CA ALA A 466 24.47 -21.34 16.17
C ALA A 466 24.72 -22.35 17.30
N THR A 467 25.63 -23.30 17.10
CA THR A 467 25.72 -24.51 17.92
C THR A 467 26.74 -24.45 19.05
N LEU A 468 27.82 -23.68 18.91
CA LEU A 468 28.84 -23.60 19.98
C LEU A 468 28.32 -22.82 21.19
N SER A 469 28.76 -23.22 22.38
CA SER A 469 28.61 -22.41 23.59
C SER A 469 29.34 -21.07 23.44
N ASP A 470 29.01 -20.07 24.27
CA ASP A 470 29.69 -18.77 24.18
C ASP A 470 31.19 -18.91 24.49
N GLN A 471 31.54 -19.75 25.47
CA GLN A 471 32.93 -20.04 25.84
C GLN A 471 33.70 -20.77 24.72
N ASP A 472 33.12 -21.80 24.12
CA ASP A 472 33.80 -22.56 23.05
C ASP A 472 33.97 -21.68 21.80
N PHE A 473 32.98 -20.85 21.49
CA PHE A 473 33.06 -19.92 20.37
C PHE A 473 34.18 -18.90 20.58
N GLU A 474 34.27 -18.31 21.77
CA GLU A 474 35.36 -17.39 22.12
C GLU A 474 36.72 -18.09 22.05
N GLN A 475 36.86 -19.29 22.60
CA GLN A 475 38.13 -20.04 22.54
C GLN A 475 38.57 -20.33 21.12
N VAL A 476 37.65 -20.72 20.23
CA VAL A 476 37.98 -21.05 18.83
C VAL A 476 38.37 -19.80 18.03
N PHE A 477 37.73 -18.66 18.27
CA PHE A 477 37.88 -17.48 17.40
C PHE A 477 38.69 -16.32 18.01
N GLN A 478 38.81 -16.21 19.34
CA GLN A 478 39.69 -15.22 19.99
C GLN A 478 41.13 -15.72 20.18
N ALA A 479 41.35 -17.01 20.42
CA ALA A 479 42.73 -17.54 20.54
C ALA A 479 43.53 -17.40 19.23
N ASN A 480 42.82 -17.29 18.11
CA ASN A 480 43.42 -17.13 16.80
C ASN A 480 43.76 -15.68 16.45
N SER A 481 43.23 -14.65 17.14
CA SER A 481 43.47 -13.23 16.83
C SER A 481 44.80 -12.67 17.37
N GLU A 482 45.51 -13.39 18.24
CA GLU A 482 46.82 -12.99 18.78
C GLU A 482 48.02 -13.56 17.99
N LEU A 483 47.76 -14.33 16.94
CA LEU A 483 48.72 -14.82 15.93
C LEU A 483 48.44 -14.12 14.59
#